data_AF-A0A8H7MYV8-F1
#
_entry.id   AF-A0A8H7MYV8-F1
#
_cell.length_a   1.000
_cell.length_b   1.000
_cell.length_c   1.000
_cell.angle_alpha   90.00
_cell.angle_beta   90.00
_cell.angle_gamma   90.00
#
_symmetry.space_group_name_H-M   'P 1'
#
loop_
_entity.id
_entity.type
_entity.pdbx_description
1 polymer ?
#
loop_
_entity_poly.entity_id
_entity_poly.type
_entity_poly.pdbx_seq_one_letter_code
_entity_poly.pdbx_strand_id
1 'polypeptide(L)'
;MRLLGYPADKISILTTYAGQRALVRDVLSHRCAKNPVFGMPKAVATVDKYQGEQNDYIILSLTRTSRVGYLRDVRRMTVAVSRARLGLYILGRREIFEACHEFRPTFDILLQRPDKLMLVTGELWPSQRDMLGEDGGSKVDGEVAMEGVEHLGQYVFEMSKTKLEQLQGTVATEPTIIEEDGEGDEGMDNGEDEE
;
A
#
# COMPACT_ATOMS: atom_id res chain seq x y z
N MET A 1 1.17 0.22 3.82
CA MET A 1 2.13 -0.09 2.73
C MET A 1 2.78 1.16 2.14
N ARG A 2 2.04 2.08 1.50
CA ARG A 2 2.65 3.28 0.89
C ARG A 2 3.39 4.19 1.88
N LEU A 3 2.83 4.39 3.08
CA LEU A 3 3.49 5.12 4.18
C LEU A 3 4.80 4.46 4.66
N LEU A 4 4.94 3.15 4.45
CA LEU A 4 6.14 2.38 4.80
C LEU A 4 7.19 2.40 3.67
N GLY A 5 6.93 3.08 2.55
CA GLY A 5 7.88 3.20 1.42
C GLY A 5 7.71 2.18 0.30
N TYR A 6 6.71 1.29 0.36
CA TYR A 6 6.47 0.31 -0.72
C TYR A 6 6.17 1.02 -2.05
N PRO A 7 6.81 0.66 -3.18
CA PRO A 7 6.51 1.26 -4.48
C PRO A 7 5.08 0.95 -4.94
N ALA A 8 4.39 1.95 -5.51
CA ALA A 8 2.97 1.82 -5.85
C ALA A 8 2.74 0.87 -7.03
N ASP A 9 3.68 0.84 -7.98
CA ASP A 9 3.71 -0.05 -9.14
C ASP A 9 3.87 -1.53 -8.74
N LYS A 10 4.38 -1.80 -7.53
CA LYS A 10 4.55 -3.17 -7.00
C LYS A 10 3.30 -3.71 -6.29
N ILE A 11 2.26 -2.88 -6.15
CA ILE A 11 1.02 -3.24 -5.46
C ILE A 11 -0.11 -3.33 -6.48
N SER A 12 -0.85 -4.43 -6.48
CA SER A 12 -2.14 -4.54 -7.18
C SER A 12 -3.24 -4.94 -6.23
N ILE A 13 -4.45 -4.39 -6.44
CA ILE A 13 -5.64 -4.74 -5.66
C ILE A 13 -6.60 -5.51 -6.55
N LEU A 14 -6.93 -6.72 -6.13
CA LEU A 14 -7.83 -7.62 -6.84
C LEU A 14 -9.11 -7.79 -6.05
N THR A 15 -10.22 -7.85 -6.79
CA THR A 15 -11.55 -8.06 -6.23
C THR A 15 -12.26 -9.14 -7.04
N THR A 16 -13.26 -9.77 -6.46
CA THR A 16 -14.01 -10.84 -7.15
C THR A 16 -15.24 -10.32 -7.87
N TYR A 17 -15.61 -9.06 -7.64
CA TYR A 17 -16.79 -8.42 -8.18
C TYR A 17 -16.49 -7.04 -8.75
N ALA A 18 -17.08 -6.73 -9.90
CA ALA A 18 -16.91 -5.44 -10.57
C ALA A 18 -17.42 -4.25 -9.71
N GLY A 19 -18.48 -4.45 -8.92
CA GLY A 19 -18.97 -3.43 -7.99
C GLY A 19 -17.92 -3.07 -6.92
N GLN A 20 -17.28 -4.08 -6.33
CA GLN A 20 -16.21 -3.86 -5.35
C GLN A 20 -15.00 -3.18 -5.98
N ARG A 21 -14.62 -3.57 -7.21
CA ARG A 21 -13.57 -2.89 -7.98
C ARG A 21 -13.87 -1.40 -8.14
N ALA A 22 -15.10 -1.06 -8.54
CA ALA A 22 -15.52 0.33 -8.74
C ALA A 22 -15.45 1.12 -7.43
N LEU A 23 -15.97 0.56 -6.34
CA LEU A 23 -15.93 1.17 -5.00
C LEU A 23 -14.49 1.41 -4.53
N VAL A 24 -13.61 0.41 -4.65
CA VAL A 24 -12.20 0.55 -4.26
C VAL A 24 -11.52 1.64 -5.07
N ARG A 25 -11.76 1.68 -6.39
CA ARG A 25 -11.19 2.71 -7.27
C ARG A 25 -11.66 4.12 -6.89
N ASP A 26 -12.94 4.26 -6.55
CA ASP A 26 -13.51 5.53 -6.11
C ASP A 26 -12.89 5.99 -4.78
N VAL A 27 -12.80 5.10 -3.79
CA VAL A 27 -12.15 5.39 -2.50
C VAL A 27 -10.69 5.80 -2.67
N LEU A 28 -9.92 5.11 -3.52
CA LEU A 28 -8.53 5.47 -3.81
C LEU A 28 -8.42 6.83 -4.50
N SER A 29 -9.34 7.12 -5.42
CA SER A 29 -9.36 8.41 -6.14
C SER A 29 -9.69 9.57 -5.19
N HIS A 30 -10.58 9.33 -4.22
CA HIS A 30 -10.98 10.34 -3.25
C HIS A 30 -9.93 10.55 -2.14
N ARG A 31 -9.34 9.46 -1.61
CA ARG A 31 -8.47 9.50 -0.42
C ARG A 31 -6.97 9.51 -0.72
N CYS A 32 -6.53 8.90 -1.84
CA CYS A 32 -5.12 8.67 -2.11
C CYS A 32 -4.59 9.51 -3.27
N ALA A 33 -5.36 9.71 -4.35
CA ALA A 33 -4.87 10.33 -5.58
C ALA A 33 -4.39 11.79 -5.40
N LYS A 34 -4.98 12.53 -4.45
CA LYS A 34 -4.60 13.92 -4.16
C LYS A 34 -3.40 14.07 -3.24
N ASN A 35 -2.91 12.97 -2.66
CA ASN A 35 -1.84 13.01 -1.68
C ASN A 35 -0.54 12.46 -2.30
N PRO A 36 0.55 13.27 -2.35
CA PRO A 36 1.82 12.89 -2.96
C PRO A 36 2.42 11.58 -2.40
N VAL A 37 2.11 11.25 -1.15
CA VAL A 37 2.69 10.08 -0.46
C VAL A 37 2.08 8.77 -0.96
N PHE A 38 0.78 8.75 -1.27
CA PHE A 38 0.07 7.50 -1.53
C PHE A 38 0.16 7.06 -2.99
N GLY A 39 -0.01 7.94 -3.97
CA GLY A 39 -0.09 7.55 -5.38
C GLY A 39 -1.20 6.53 -5.67
N MET A 40 -1.17 5.93 -6.86
CA MET A 40 -2.13 4.89 -7.28
C MET A 40 -1.42 3.54 -7.45
N PRO A 41 -2.04 2.42 -7.02
CA PRO A 41 -1.50 1.09 -7.27
C PRO A 41 -1.43 0.80 -8.78
N LYS A 42 -0.58 -0.14 -9.19
CA LYS A 42 -0.44 -0.57 -10.59
C LYS A 42 -1.77 -0.93 -11.22
N ALA A 43 -2.59 -1.69 -10.50
CA ALA A 43 -3.88 -2.13 -11.00
C ALA A 43 -4.92 -2.26 -9.88
N VAL A 44 -6.17 -1.90 -10.24
CA VAL A 44 -7.39 -2.23 -9.49
C VAL A 44 -8.33 -2.95 -10.44
N ALA A 45 -8.40 -4.28 -10.32
CA ALA A 45 -9.04 -5.15 -11.29
C ALA A 45 -9.88 -6.24 -10.62
N THR A 46 -10.71 -6.91 -11.42
CA THR A 46 -11.30 -8.18 -11.00
C THR A 46 -10.34 -9.32 -11.28
N VAL A 47 -10.44 -10.42 -10.51
CA VAL A 47 -9.59 -11.61 -10.70
C VAL A 47 -9.59 -12.08 -12.16
N ASP A 48 -10.75 -12.16 -12.81
CA ASP A 48 -10.84 -12.63 -14.20
C ASP A 48 -10.16 -11.68 -15.19
N LYS A 49 -10.20 -10.36 -14.94
CA LYS A 49 -9.54 -9.37 -15.80
C LYS A 49 -8.03 -9.28 -15.57
N TYR A 50 -7.52 -9.90 -14.51
CA TYR A 50 -6.11 -9.90 -14.13
C TYR A 50 -5.42 -11.23 -14.49
N GLN A 51 -6.03 -12.03 -15.36
CA GLN A 51 -5.44 -13.29 -15.82
C GLN A 51 -4.17 -13.05 -16.62
N GLY A 52 -3.16 -13.89 -16.40
CA GLY A 52 -1.85 -13.77 -17.06
C GLY A 52 -0.94 -12.70 -16.45
N GLU A 53 -1.48 -11.74 -15.70
CA GLU A 53 -0.71 -10.75 -14.97
C GLU A 53 -0.31 -11.26 -13.57
N GLN A 54 0.76 -10.68 -13.02
CA GLN A 54 1.26 -10.93 -11.67
C GLN A 54 1.84 -9.62 -11.10
N ASN A 55 1.87 -9.49 -9.78
CA ASN A 55 2.57 -8.40 -9.10
C ASN A 55 3.26 -8.87 -7.82
N ASP A 56 4.18 -8.06 -7.30
CA ASP A 56 4.96 -8.42 -6.12
C ASP A 56 4.05 -8.54 -4.89
N TYR A 57 3.14 -7.58 -4.72
CA TYR A 57 2.16 -7.58 -3.63
C TYR A 57 0.72 -7.53 -4.16
N ILE A 58 -0.10 -8.47 -3.72
CA ILE A 58 -1.53 -8.53 -4.06
C ILE A 58 -2.38 -8.38 -2.81
N ILE A 59 -3.32 -7.45 -2.86
CA ILE A 59 -4.40 -7.33 -1.88
C ILE A 59 -5.68 -7.86 -2.53
N LEU A 60 -6.19 -8.98 -2.03
CA LEU A 60 -7.36 -9.68 -2.56
C LEU A 60 -8.58 -9.46 -1.67
N SER A 61 -9.65 -8.88 -2.20
CA SER A 61 -10.94 -8.78 -1.54
C SER A 61 -11.92 -9.83 -2.06
N LEU A 62 -12.36 -10.72 -1.19
CA LEU A 62 -13.34 -11.78 -1.51
C LEU A 62 -14.80 -11.27 -1.51
N THR A 63 -15.05 -10.11 -0.88
CA THR A 63 -16.32 -9.34 -0.84
C THR A 63 -17.52 -10.03 -0.14
N ARG A 64 -17.72 -11.33 -0.33
CA ARG A 64 -18.94 -12.03 0.10
C ARG A 64 -18.98 -12.26 1.60
N THR A 65 -20.18 -12.07 2.18
CA THR A 65 -20.45 -12.20 3.62
C THR A 65 -21.54 -13.21 4.00
N SER A 66 -22.27 -13.78 3.03
CA SER A 66 -23.32 -14.78 3.27
C SER A 66 -23.12 -16.14 2.59
N ARG A 67 -22.63 -16.14 1.34
CA ARG A 67 -22.40 -17.35 0.53
C ARG A 67 -21.21 -17.10 -0.39
N VAL A 68 -20.43 -18.13 -0.71
CA VAL A 68 -19.28 -18.07 -1.63
C VAL A 68 -19.63 -17.48 -2.99
N GLY A 69 -20.75 -17.91 -3.58
CA GLY A 69 -21.22 -17.39 -4.86
C GLY A 69 -20.25 -17.65 -6.02
N TYR A 70 -19.83 -16.58 -6.70
CA TYR A 70 -19.08 -16.60 -7.98
C TYR A 70 -17.70 -17.27 -7.88
N LEU A 71 -17.13 -17.29 -6.67
CA LEU A 71 -15.84 -17.89 -6.41
C LEU A 71 -15.87 -19.42 -6.40
N ARG A 72 -17.05 -20.08 -6.35
CA ARG A 72 -17.17 -21.54 -6.23
C ARG A 72 -16.36 -22.33 -7.28
N ASP A 73 -16.08 -21.68 -8.41
CA ASP A 73 -15.10 -22.19 -9.36
C ASP A 73 -13.68 -22.14 -8.77
N VAL A 74 -13.16 -23.31 -8.41
CA VAL A 74 -11.80 -23.52 -7.90
C VAL A 74 -10.76 -22.87 -8.81
N ARG A 75 -10.96 -22.86 -10.13
CA ARG A 75 -10.01 -22.26 -11.07
C ARG A 75 -9.84 -20.76 -10.80
N ARG A 76 -10.91 -20.07 -10.44
CA ARG A 76 -10.86 -18.63 -10.10
C ARG A 76 -10.14 -18.39 -8.78
N MET A 77 -10.35 -19.25 -7.79
CA MET A 77 -9.60 -19.18 -6.53
C MET A 77 -8.11 -19.40 -6.77
N THR A 78 -7.74 -20.46 -7.51
CA THR A 78 -6.34 -20.74 -7.89
C THR A 78 -5.70 -19.57 -8.61
N VAL A 79 -6.41 -18.97 -9.57
CA VAL A 79 -5.93 -17.76 -10.25
C VAL A 79 -5.72 -16.63 -9.25
N ALA A 80 -6.66 -16.37 -8.35
CA ALA A 80 -6.58 -15.27 -7.39
C ALA A 80 -5.37 -15.38 -6.45
N VAL A 81 -5.13 -16.58 -5.90
CA VAL A 81 -4.01 -16.81 -4.97
C VAL A 81 -2.66 -16.86 -5.67
N SER A 82 -2.61 -17.21 -6.96
CA SER A 82 -1.36 -17.33 -7.71
C SER A 82 -0.85 -16.00 -8.33
N ARG A 83 -1.49 -14.86 -8.05
CA ARG A 83 -1.11 -13.56 -8.65
C ARG A 83 0.05 -12.86 -7.92
N ALA A 84 0.33 -13.24 -6.68
CA ALA A 84 1.33 -12.61 -5.84
C ALA A 84 2.68 -13.31 -5.96
N ARG A 85 3.76 -12.54 -6.11
CA ARG A 85 5.14 -13.07 -6.12
C ARG A 85 5.78 -13.06 -4.74
N LEU A 86 5.54 -12.02 -3.94
CA LEU A 86 6.19 -11.83 -2.63
C LEU A 86 5.19 -11.78 -1.47
N GLY A 87 4.02 -11.15 -1.65
CA GLY A 87 3.05 -11.02 -0.56
C GLY A 87 1.60 -11.06 -1.03
N LEU A 88 0.80 -11.90 -0.37
CA LEU A 88 -0.64 -12.04 -0.60
C LEU A 88 -1.42 -11.70 0.67
N TYR A 89 -2.27 -10.67 0.60
CA TYR A 89 -3.15 -10.27 1.69
C TYR A 89 -4.60 -10.52 1.29
N ILE A 90 -5.31 -11.40 2.00
CA ILE A 90 -6.69 -11.78 1.68
C ILE A 90 -7.64 -11.18 2.70
N LEU A 91 -8.64 -10.43 2.22
CA LEU A 91 -9.72 -9.89 3.03
C LEU A 91 -11.03 -10.59 2.67
N GLY A 92 -11.60 -11.28 3.65
CA GLY A 92 -12.86 -12.00 3.49
C GLY A 92 -13.42 -12.51 4.82
N ARG A 93 -14.66 -12.99 4.78
CA ARG A 93 -15.30 -13.61 5.93
C ARG A 93 -14.94 -15.10 6.00
N ARG A 94 -14.06 -15.47 6.93
CA ARG A 94 -13.51 -16.82 7.09
C ARG A 94 -14.59 -17.90 7.09
N GLU A 95 -15.65 -17.72 7.86
CA GLU A 95 -16.68 -18.74 8.11
C GLU A 95 -17.37 -19.23 6.82
N ILE A 96 -17.45 -18.38 5.79
CA ILE A 96 -18.07 -18.73 4.51
C ILE A 96 -17.16 -19.60 3.67
N PHE A 97 -15.87 -19.28 3.67
CA PHE A 97 -14.89 -19.92 2.80
C PHE A 97 -14.40 -21.23 3.40
N GLU A 98 -14.32 -21.32 4.73
CA GLU A 98 -14.02 -22.55 5.47
C GLU A 98 -15.12 -23.60 5.32
N ALA A 99 -16.39 -23.17 5.25
CA ALA A 99 -17.51 -24.07 5.00
C ALA A 99 -17.57 -24.62 3.56
N CYS A 100 -16.76 -24.07 2.62
CA CYS A 100 -16.76 -24.48 1.22
C CYS A 100 -15.76 -25.62 1.00
N HIS A 101 -16.27 -26.83 0.75
CA HIS A 101 -15.44 -28.02 0.55
C HIS A 101 -14.45 -27.85 -0.61
N GLU A 102 -14.86 -27.15 -1.66
CA GLU A 102 -14.06 -26.91 -2.86
C GLU A 102 -12.79 -26.08 -2.59
N PHE A 103 -12.74 -25.28 -1.52
CA PHE A 103 -11.56 -24.47 -1.18
C PHE A 103 -10.75 -24.99 -0.01
N ARG A 104 -11.16 -26.09 0.64
CA ARG A 104 -10.41 -26.68 1.75
C ARG A 104 -8.90 -26.77 1.49
N PRO A 105 -8.43 -27.31 0.35
CA PRO A 105 -6.98 -27.43 0.13
C PRO A 105 -6.23 -26.10 0.21
N THR A 106 -6.83 -25.01 -0.28
CA THR A 106 -6.23 -23.68 -0.20
C THR A 106 -6.32 -23.11 1.21
N PHE A 107 -7.49 -23.22 1.86
CA PHE A 107 -7.71 -22.64 3.18
C PHE A 107 -7.02 -23.42 4.29
N ASP A 108 -6.85 -24.74 4.17
CA ASP A 108 -6.10 -25.56 5.13
C ASP A 108 -4.65 -25.08 5.23
N ILE A 109 -4.06 -24.59 4.13
CA ILE A 109 -2.71 -23.99 4.11
C ILE A 109 -2.74 -22.57 4.68
N LEU A 110 -3.75 -21.76 4.30
CA LEU A 110 -3.85 -20.37 4.78
C LEU A 110 -4.11 -20.30 6.29
N LEU A 111 -4.92 -21.21 6.83
CA LEU A 111 -5.33 -21.26 8.23
C LEU A 111 -4.28 -21.87 9.17
N GLN A 112 -3.15 -22.37 8.64
CA GLN A 112 -1.97 -22.66 9.45
C GLN A 112 -1.31 -21.38 10.00
N ARG A 113 -1.64 -20.21 9.42
CA ARG A 113 -1.16 -18.90 9.88
C ARG A 113 -2.24 -18.18 10.69
N PRO A 114 -1.87 -17.22 11.56
CA PRO A 114 -2.82 -16.36 12.25
C PRO A 114 -3.81 -15.71 11.28
N ASP A 115 -5.09 -15.64 11.67
CA ASP A 115 -6.17 -15.05 10.87
C ASP A 115 -6.33 -13.54 11.08
N LYS A 116 -5.54 -12.97 12.00
CA LYS A 116 -5.42 -11.53 12.20
C LYS A 116 -4.29 -10.97 11.36
N LEU A 117 -4.43 -9.70 10.96
CA LEU A 117 -3.36 -8.98 10.28
C LEU A 117 -2.26 -8.64 11.29
N MET A 118 -1.14 -9.35 11.20
CA MET A 118 0.06 -9.08 12.00
C MET A 118 0.91 -8.04 11.27
N LEU A 119 1.23 -6.94 11.95
CA LEU A 119 2.06 -5.86 11.42
C LEU A 119 3.31 -5.71 12.28
N VAL A 120 4.46 -5.51 11.65
CA VAL A 120 5.68 -5.10 12.37
C VAL A 120 5.76 -3.58 12.33
N THR A 121 5.68 -2.94 13.49
CA THR A 121 5.74 -1.48 13.59
C THR A 121 7.18 -0.99 13.44
N GLY A 122 7.38 0.14 12.75
CA GLY A 122 8.70 0.78 12.62
C GLY A 122 9.59 0.24 11.50
N GLU A 123 9.19 -0.83 10.81
CA GLU A 123 9.96 -1.38 9.68
C GLU A 123 9.56 -0.73 8.36
N LEU A 124 10.56 -0.25 7.60
CA LEU A 124 10.37 0.35 6.28
C LEU A 124 10.66 -0.63 5.15
N TRP A 125 10.20 -0.30 3.95
CA TRP A 125 10.56 -1.00 2.72
C TRP A 125 11.82 -0.38 2.09
N PRO A 126 12.76 -1.18 1.55
CA PRO A 126 12.81 -2.64 1.60
C PRO A 126 13.20 -3.17 2.99
N SER A 127 12.64 -4.32 3.36
CA SER A 127 12.99 -5.02 4.61
C SER A 127 14.35 -5.71 4.46
N GLN A 128 15.13 -5.73 5.55
CA GLN A 128 16.37 -6.50 5.67
C GLN A 128 16.19 -7.81 6.44
N ARG A 129 14.96 -8.08 6.91
CA ARG A 129 14.64 -9.27 7.67
C ARG A 129 14.55 -10.47 6.73
N ASP A 130 15.34 -11.49 7.02
CA ASP A 130 15.22 -12.77 6.33
C ASP A 130 13.84 -13.37 6.59
N MET A 131 13.31 -14.11 5.61
CA MET A 131 12.10 -14.88 5.83
C MET A 131 12.41 -15.91 6.92
N LEU A 132 11.79 -15.71 8.09
CA LEU A 132 11.77 -16.71 9.14
C LEU A 132 11.29 -18.03 8.54
N GLY A 133 11.91 -19.14 8.95
CA GLY A 133 11.60 -20.48 8.45
C GLY A 133 10.10 -20.82 8.57
N GLU A 134 9.69 -21.91 7.91
CA GLU A 134 8.28 -22.34 7.77
C GLU A 134 7.50 -22.44 9.10
N ASP A 135 8.18 -22.51 10.25
CA ASP A 135 7.61 -22.33 11.57
C ASP A 135 7.35 -20.84 11.85
N GLY A 136 6.15 -20.35 11.54
CA GLY A 136 5.65 -19.00 11.84
C GLY A 136 5.52 -18.68 13.34
N GLY A 137 6.52 -19.01 14.16
CA GLY A 137 6.49 -18.99 15.62
C GLY A 137 7.54 -18.11 16.31
N SER A 138 8.57 -17.61 15.63
CA SER A 138 9.48 -16.64 16.24
C SER A 138 8.85 -15.25 16.21
N LYS A 139 8.31 -14.81 17.36
CA LYS A 139 7.83 -13.45 17.59
C LYS A 139 8.86 -12.45 17.07
N VAL A 140 8.44 -11.64 16.10
CA VAL A 140 9.25 -10.52 15.63
C VAL A 140 9.08 -9.38 16.61
N ASP A 141 10.17 -8.69 16.95
CA ASP A 141 10.09 -7.53 17.82
C ASP A 141 9.22 -6.43 17.17
N GLY A 142 8.35 -5.79 17.96
CA GLY A 142 7.38 -4.82 17.45
C GLY A 142 6.22 -5.39 16.63
N GLU A 143 5.94 -6.69 16.72
CA GLU A 143 4.77 -7.31 16.10
C GLU A 143 3.46 -6.97 16.83
N VAL A 144 2.49 -6.42 16.10
CA VAL A 144 1.17 -6.00 16.59
C VAL A 144 0.08 -6.67 15.77
N ALA A 145 -0.85 -7.36 16.46
CA ALA A 145 -2.04 -7.92 15.85
C ALA A 145 -3.13 -6.85 15.71
N MET A 146 -3.58 -6.61 14.48
CA MET A 146 -4.71 -5.70 14.22
C MET A 146 -6.03 -6.42 14.54
N GLU A 147 -6.78 -5.90 15.51
CA GLU A 147 -8.03 -6.51 15.97
C GLU A 147 -9.24 -6.24 15.05
N GLY A 148 -9.14 -5.24 14.17
CA GLY A 148 -10.22 -4.88 13.27
C GLY A 148 -9.90 -3.70 12.36
N VAL A 149 -10.85 -3.34 11.51
CA VAL A 149 -10.71 -2.23 10.54
C VAL A 149 -10.64 -0.86 11.21
N GLU A 150 -11.26 -0.69 12.38
CA GLU A 150 -11.21 0.57 13.15
C GLU A 150 -9.83 0.80 13.74
N HIS A 151 -9.27 -0.22 14.40
CA HIS A 151 -7.90 -0.19 14.91
C HIS A 151 -6.89 0.04 13.79
N LEU A 152 -7.02 -0.66 12.65
CA LEU A 152 -6.19 -0.42 11.48
C LEU A 152 -6.34 1.03 10.95
N GLY A 153 -7.55 1.57 10.94
CA GLY A 153 -7.83 2.94 10.51
C GLY A 153 -7.16 3.99 11.39
N GLN A 154 -7.25 3.83 12.71
CA GLN A 154 -6.57 4.69 13.69
C GLN A 154 -5.04 4.62 13.50
N TYR A 155 -4.49 3.42 13.40
CA TYR A 155 -3.06 3.21 13.16
C TYR A 155 -2.57 3.88 11.86
N VAL A 156 -3.30 3.72 10.76
CA VAL A 156 -2.96 4.37 9.48
C VAL A 156 -3.07 5.89 9.57
N PHE A 157 -4.07 6.41 10.30
CA PHE A 157 -4.25 7.84 10.50
C PHE A 157 -3.07 8.45 11.27
N GLU A 158 -2.68 7.83 12.38
CA GLU A 158 -1.52 8.25 13.19
C GLU A 158 -0.24 8.23 12.36
N MET A 159 0.03 7.12 11.66
CA MET A 159 1.17 7.02 10.74
C MET A 159 1.16 8.11 9.65
N SER A 160 -0.01 8.42 9.09
CA SER A 160 -0.15 9.44 8.05
C SER A 160 0.17 10.83 8.58
N LYS A 161 -0.30 11.15 9.79
CA LYS A 161 -0.04 12.42 10.46
C LYS A 161 1.46 12.60 10.73
N THR A 162 2.10 11.60 11.35
CA THR A 162 3.54 11.64 11.62
C THR A 162 4.36 11.78 10.33
N LYS A 163 3.98 11.07 9.25
CA LYS A 163 4.70 11.17 7.98
C LYS A 163 4.54 12.54 7.31
N LEU A 164 3.36 13.14 7.42
CA LEU A 164 3.09 14.47 6.89
C LEU A 164 3.88 15.55 7.65
N GLU A 165 3.95 15.44 8.97
CA GLU A 165 4.76 16.35 9.82
C GLU A 165 6.26 16.26 9.47
N GLN A 166 6.79 15.05 9.25
CA GLN A 166 8.18 14.86 8.80
C GLN A 166 8.45 15.51 7.44
N LEU A 167 7.53 15.37 6.49
CA LEU A 167 7.66 15.99 5.17
C LEU A 167 7.58 17.53 5.25
N GLN A 168 6.70 18.07 6.08
CA GLN A 168 6.60 19.52 6.30
C GLN A 168 7.83 20.09 7.03
N GLY A 169 8.40 19.34 7.99
CA GLY A 169 9.63 19.72 8.68
C GLY A 169 10.87 19.70 7.79
N THR A 170 10.93 18.81 6.79
CA THR A 170 12.07 18.71 5.87
C THR A 170 12.09 19.87 4.85
N VAL A 171 10.92 20.39 4.47
CA VAL A 171 10.80 21.54 3.54
C VAL A 171 11.25 22.86 4.21
N ALA A 172 11.25 22.95 5.54
CA ALA A 172 11.68 24.15 6.26
C ALA A 172 13.20 24.30 6.42
N THR A 173 14.01 23.35 5.92
CA THR A 173 15.47 23.31 6.11
C THR A 173 16.31 23.46 4.84
N GLU A 174 15.73 23.82 3.70
CA GLU A 174 16.52 24.29 2.57
C GLU A 174 16.75 25.81 2.74
N PRO A 175 17.98 26.28 3.03
CA PRO A 175 18.25 27.71 3.03
C PRO A 175 18.13 28.22 1.59
N THR A 176 17.14 29.08 1.36
CA THR A 176 17.10 29.94 0.19
C THR A 176 18.37 30.78 0.21
N ILE A 177 19.34 30.47 -0.64
CA ILE A 177 20.46 31.36 -0.92
C ILE A 177 19.83 32.54 -1.67
N ILE A 178 19.60 33.62 -0.94
CA ILE A 178 19.33 34.93 -1.53
C ILE A 178 20.70 35.44 -1.97
N GLU A 179 20.99 35.38 -3.27
CA GLU A 179 22.07 36.17 -3.85
C GLU A 179 21.65 37.65 -3.73
N GLU A 180 22.22 38.35 -2.74
CA GLU A 180 22.19 39.81 -2.68
C GLU A 180 23.13 40.34 -3.77
N ASP A 181 22.56 40.70 -4.91
CA ASP A 181 23.23 41.58 -5.88
C ASP A 181 23.34 42.98 -5.27
N GLY A 182 24.43 43.21 -4.54
CA GLY A 182 24.89 44.53 -4.14
C GLY A 182 25.82 45.11 -5.20
N GLU A 183 25.28 45.89 -6.13
CA GLU A 183 26.08 46.87 -6.88
C GLU A 183 25.79 48.28 -6.33
N GLY A 184 26.75 48.74 -5.53
CA GLY A 184 26.85 50.10 -5.06
C GLY A 184 27.36 51.04 -6.15
N ASP A 185 26.68 52.17 -6.22
CA ASP A 185 27.00 53.42 -6.90
C ASP A 185 28.38 53.99 -6.52
N GLU A 186 29.22 54.29 -7.52
CA GLU A 186 30.22 55.36 -7.45
C GLU A 186 30.29 56.09 -8.80
N GLY A 187 29.74 57.31 -8.83
CA GLY A 187 29.90 58.23 -9.95
C GLY A 187 31.27 58.92 -9.97
N MET A 188 31.68 59.39 -11.16
CA MET A 188 32.30 60.70 -11.36
C MET A 188 32.44 61.02 -12.85
N ASP A 189 31.73 62.09 -13.23
CA ASP A 189 32.07 63.17 -14.16
C ASP A 189 33.46 63.16 -14.81
N ASN A 190 33.49 63.32 -16.14
CA ASN A 190 34.29 64.34 -16.82
C ASN A 190 33.84 64.47 -18.28
N GLY A 191 33.59 65.71 -18.69
CA GLY A 191 33.32 66.12 -20.08
C GLY A 191 34.57 66.18 -20.96
N GLU A 192 34.42 66.95 -22.05
CA GLU A 192 35.31 67.14 -23.21
C GLU A 192 35.06 66.09 -24.32
N ASP A 193 34.93 66.38 -25.61
CA ASP A 193 34.76 67.58 -26.45
C ASP A 193 34.71 67.04 -27.91
N GLU A 194 34.18 67.84 -28.86
CA GLU A 194 34.48 67.79 -30.32
C GLU A 194 34.01 66.55 -31.13
N GLU A 195 33.38 66.59 -32.32
CA GLU A 195 33.07 67.56 -33.39
C GLU A 195 31.78 67.10 -34.11
#